data_AF-A0A4R1Y8K6-F1
#
_entry.id   AF-A0A4R1Y8K6-F1
#
_cell.length_a   1.000
_cell.length_b   1.000
_cell.length_c   1.000
_cell.angle_alpha   90.00
_cell.angle_beta   90.00
_cell.angle_gamma   90.00
#
_symmetry.space_group_name_H-M   'P 1'
#
loop_
_entity.id
_entity.type
_entity.pdbx_description
1 polymer ?
#
loop_
_entity_poly.entity_id
_entity_poly.type
_entity_poly.pdbx_seq_one_letter_code
_entity_poly.pdbx_strand_id
1 'polypeptide(L)'
;MTAPAKNKPHKSATGLFGFHTIYGAEGHHDTPYITRAWFGRLRFHIFHRGDADPDCHDHPWDFWTFPLTPYVEEVVTPDGHGGFIRSVQVVRAFRLTYRPAEHCHRVLGRLSALAPKLPANWTAQISAPWEAYDHLTDNRKIITIVWRGGIGRRWGFLRHRDGRWCWTHWKHYVFEGGKDAPCIDPQELADASAIREYAADLAGMTLEQMEREFETVTEIIDRDTAWQEAHSAGIRAKKREAPAR
;
A
#
# COMPACT_ATOMS: atom_id res chain seq x y z
N MET A 1 5.47 -13.51 -29.43
CA MET A 1 6.46 -12.43 -29.21
C MET A 1 5.73 -11.10 -29.32
N THR A 2 5.43 -10.46 -28.19
CA THR A 2 4.78 -9.14 -28.12
C THR A 2 5.80 -8.14 -27.58
N ALA A 3 5.88 -6.98 -28.23
CA ALA A 3 6.92 -5.97 -28.04
C ALA A 3 6.98 -5.41 -26.60
N PRO A 4 8.16 -4.94 -26.13
CA PRO A 4 8.28 -4.27 -24.84
C PRO A 4 7.49 -2.96 -24.87
N ALA A 5 6.77 -2.69 -23.77
CA ALA A 5 6.03 -1.45 -23.57
C ALA A 5 6.97 -0.25 -23.76
N LYS A 6 6.57 0.68 -24.65
CA LYS A 6 7.30 1.92 -24.93
C LYS A 6 7.43 2.72 -23.62
N ASN A 7 8.67 3.03 -23.23
CA ASN A 7 9.02 4.05 -22.25
C ASN A 7 8.39 5.40 -22.68
N LYS A 8 7.19 5.70 -22.18
CA LYS A 8 6.67 7.07 -22.24
C LYS A 8 7.28 7.84 -21.07
N PRO A 9 7.80 9.05 -21.28
CA PRO A 9 8.22 9.90 -20.18
C PRO A 9 7.01 10.19 -19.29
N HIS A 10 7.07 9.75 -18.03
CA HIS A 10 6.06 10.04 -17.03
C HIS A 10 6.28 11.48 -16.53
N LYS A 11 5.21 12.28 -16.50
CA LYS A 11 5.26 13.65 -15.98
C LYS A 11 5.15 13.59 -14.47
N SER A 12 6.13 14.15 -13.78
CA SER A 12 6.12 14.26 -12.31
C SER A 12 4.97 15.13 -11.82
N ALA A 13 4.52 14.83 -10.61
CA ALA A 13 3.37 15.45 -9.95
C ALA A 13 3.64 16.89 -9.45
N THR A 14 4.48 17.66 -10.17
CA THR A 14 4.82 19.06 -9.89
C THR A 14 3.68 20.04 -10.22
N GLY A 15 2.57 19.56 -10.78
CA GLY A 15 1.43 20.38 -11.15
C GLY A 15 0.45 20.60 -10.01
N LEU A 16 -0.05 21.84 -9.87
CA LEU A 16 -1.24 22.17 -9.08
C LEU A 16 -2.41 21.22 -9.39
N PHE A 17 -2.47 20.69 -10.61
CA PHE A 17 -3.41 19.67 -11.05
C PHE A 17 -2.69 18.52 -11.77
N GLY A 18 -3.22 17.30 -11.66
CA GLY A 18 -2.79 16.19 -12.50
C GLY A 18 -3.72 14.97 -12.44
N PHE A 19 -3.43 14.01 -13.32
CA PHE A 19 -4.21 12.79 -13.50
C PHE A 19 -3.28 11.64 -13.92
N HIS A 20 -3.32 10.53 -13.20
CA HIS A 20 -2.45 9.38 -13.46
C HIS A 20 -3.16 8.06 -13.11
N THR A 21 -2.91 7.01 -13.89
CA THR A 21 -3.34 5.64 -13.57
C THR A 21 -2.11 4.80 -13.29
N ILE A 22 -2.07 4.25 -12.09
CA ILE A 22 -1.12 3.23 -11.67
C ILE A 22 -1.64 1.88 -12.12
N TYR A 23 -0.74 1.07 -12.65
CA TYR A 23 -0.99 -0.33 -12.95
C TYR A 23 -0.27 -1.18 -11.91
N GLY A 24 -0.83 -2.34 -11.62
CA GLY A 24 -0.15 -3.43 -10.92
C GLY A 24 -0.38 -4.72 -11.69
N ALA A 25 0.47 -5.73 -11.59
CA ALA A 25 0.20 -7.03 -12.20
C ALA A 25 -0.78 -7.93 -11.41
N GLU A 26 -1.87 -8.35 -12.03
CA GLU A 26 -2.70 -9.42 -11.49
C GLU A 26 -2.34 -10.73 -12.20
N GLY A 27 -1.74 -11.67 -11.46
CA GLY A 27 -1.23 -12.90 -12.06
C GLY A 27 -0.06 -12.63 -13.00
N HIS A 28 -0.30 -12.61 -14.32
CA HIS A 28 0.67 -12.35 -15.40
C HIS A 28 0.34 -11.10 -16.23
N HIS A 29 -0.69 -10.33 -15.84
CA HIS A 29 -1.19 -9.21 -16.64
C HIS A 29 -1.14 -7.91 -15.85
N ASP A 30 -0.64 -6.84 -16.46
CA ASP A 30 -0.77 -5.49 -15.88
C ASP A 30 -2.24 -5.07 -15.91
N THR A 31 -2.84 -4.93 -14.73
CA THR A 31 -4.19 -4.43 -14.53
C THR A 31 -4.14 -3.05 -13.87
N PRO A 32 -5.06 -2.13 -14.21
CA PRO A 32 -5.17 -0.87 -13.48
C PRO A 32 -5.35 -1.17 -11.99
N TYR A 33 -4.54 -0.54 -11.15
CA TYR A 33 -4.67 -0.61 -9.69
C TYR A 33 -5.46 0.60 -9.20
N ILE A 34 -4.96 1.81 -9.42
CA ILE A 34 -5.63 3.05 -8.98
C ILE A 34 -5.45 4.17 -10.01
N THR A 35 -6.55 4.84 -10.32
CA THR A 35 -6.53 6.13 -11.03
C THR A 35 -6.66 7.26 -10.02
N ARG A 36 -5.79 8.27 -10.13
CA ARG A 36 -5.74 9.41 -9.24
C ARG A 36 -5.86 10.68 -10.04
N ALA A 37 -6.78 11.56 -9.64
CA ALA A 37 -6.79 12.96 -10.04
C ALA A 37 -6.42 13.81 -8.82
N TRP A 38 -5.79 14.96 -9.02
CA TRP A 38 -5.40 15.80 -7.89
C TRP A 38 -5.50 17.28 -8.17
N PHE A 39 -5.73 18.04 -7.09
CA PHE A 39 -5.60 19.48 -7.03
C PHE A 39 -4.93 19.88 -5.71
N GLY A 40 -3.70 20.40 -5.74
CA GLY A 40 -2.94 20.73 -4.53
C GLY A 40 -2.72 19.52 -3.62
N ARG A 41 -3.38 19.49 -2.45
CA ARG A 41 -3.38 18.35 -1.47
C ARG A 41 -4.62 17.47 -1.53
N LEU A 42 -5.65 17.91 -2.27
CA LEU A 42 -6.85 17.13 -2.55
C LEU A 42 -6.56 16.07 -3.60
N ARG A 43 -7.04 14.86 -3.37
CA ARG A 43 -6.92 13.72 -4.26
C ARG A 43 -8.28 13.09 -4.47
N PHE A 44 -8.54 12.67 -5.70
CA PHE A 44 -9.66 11.85 -6.08
C PHE A 44 -9.11 10.52 -6.54
N HIS A 45 -9.47 9.44 -5.85
CA HIS A 45 -8.97 8.10 -6.11
C HIS A 45 -10.09 7.22 -6.66
N ILE A 46 -9.75 6.45 -7.68
CA ILE A 46 -10.54 5.35 -8.22
C ILE A 46 -9.66 4.11 -8.12
N PHE A 47 -9.81 3.33 -7.05
CA PHE A 47 -9.20 2.00 -6.99
C PHE A 47 -10.02 1.07 -7.88
N HIS A 48 -9.35 0.42 -8.82
CA HIS A 48 -9.96 -0.58 -9.69
C HIS A 48 -9.95 -1.97 -9.04
N ARG A 49 -9.11 -2.18 -8.02
CA ARG A 49 -9.03 -3.37 -7.17
C ARG A 49 -8.45 -3.04 -5.79
N GLY A 50 -8.49 -3.99 -4.86
CA GLY A 50 -7.78 -3.90 -3.60
C GLY A 50 -6.26 -4.05 -3.74
N ASP A 51 -5.56 -3.85 -2.63
CA ASP A 51 -4.13 -4.03 -2.49
C ASP A 51 -3.79 -5.51 -2.59
N ALA A 52 -2.82 -5.84 -3.45
CA ALA A 52 -2.34 -7.21 -3.59
C ALA A 52 -1.24 -7.57 -2.58
N ASP A 53 -0.67 -6.58 -1.91
CA ASP A 53 0.28 -6.84 -0.84
C ASP A 53 -0.41 -7.47 0.38
N PRO A 54 0.17 -8.52 0.97
CA PRO A 54 -0.40 -9.18 2.12
C PRO A 54 -0.20 -8.40 3.41
N ASP A 55 0.77 -7.48 3.44
CA ASP A 55 1.15 -6.71 4.62
C ASP A 55 0.51 -5.31 4.56
N CYS A 56 0.04 -4.83 5.71
CA CYS A 56 -0.54 -3.48 5.81
C CYS A 56 0.56 -2.41 5.72
N HIS A 57 0.23 -1.25 5.18
CA HIS A 57 1.14 -0.12 5.05
C HIS A 57 0.60 1.12 5.76
N ASP A 58 1.50 1.96 6.24
CA ASP A 58 1.18 3.28 6.81
C ASP A 58 1.28 4.38 5.74
N HIS A 59 1.26 5.66 6.14
CA HIS A 59 1.47 6.78 5.22
C HIS A 59 2.48 7.77 5.82
N PRO A 60 3.22 8.53 4.99
CA PRO A 60 4.13 9.52 5.52
C PRO A 60 3.42 10.84 5.91
N TRP A 61 2.10 10.90 5.78
CA TRP A 61 1.25 12.05 6.08
C TRP A 61 -0.07 11.60 6.75
N ASP A 62 -0.64 12.44 7.61
CA ASP A 62 -2.02 12.29 8.05
C ASP A 62 -2.99 12.52 6.88
N PHE A 63 -4.21 12.02 6.92
CA PHE A 63 -5.19 12.34 5.89
C PHE A 63 -6.63 12.25 6.37
N TRP A 64 -7.48 13.03 5.70
CA TRP A 64 -8.92 12.84 5.77
C TRP A 64 -9.38 12.08 4.53
N THR A 65 -10.16 11.02 4.73
CA THR A 65 -10.78 10.25 3.65
C THR A 65 -12.29 10.41 3.68
N PHE A 66 -12.88 10.60 2.50
CA PHE A 66 -14.32 10.64 2.26
C PHE A 66 -14.65 9.65 1.14
N PRO A 67 -15.05 8.42 1.48
CA PRO A 67 -15.39 7.40 0.50
C PRO A 67 -16.72 7.73 -0.18
N LEU A 68 -16.79 7.64 -1.51
CA LEU A 68 -18.04 7.72 -2.27
C LEU A 68 -18.68 6.34 -2.48
N THR A 69 -17.90 5.29 -2.28
CA THR A 69 -18.36 3.90 -2.27
C THR A 69 -17.84 3.21 -1.01
N PRO A 70 -18.64 2.34 -0.38
CA PRO A 70 -18.15 1.59 0.78
C PRO A 70 -17.09 0.57 0.35
N TYR A 71 -16.09 0.37 1.19
CA TYR A 71 -15.05 -0.61 0.96
C TYR A 71 -14.68 -1.34 2.25
N VAL A 72 -13.96 -2.44 2.08
CA VAL A 72 -13.42 -3.24 3.17
C VAL A 72 -11.92 -2.97 3.22
N GLU A 73 -11.40 -2.72 4.41
CA GLU A 73 -9.97 -2.65 4.65
C GLU A 73 -9.60 -3.55 5.81
N GLU A 74 -8.37 -4.03 5.74
CA GLU A 74 -7.67 -4.60 6.87
C GLU A 74 -6.87 -3.50 7.56
N VAL A 75 -6.85 -3.50 8.89
CA VAL A 75 -6.13 -2.54 9.72
C VAL A 75 -5.30 -3.28 10.75
N VAL A 76 -4.14 -2.73 11.06
CA VAL A 76 -3.28 -3.20 12.15
C VAL A 76 -3.20 -2.13 13.23
N THR A 77 -3.55 -2.50 14.46
CA THR A 77 -3.52 -1.62 15.63
C THR A 77 -2.63 -2.18 16.73
N PRO A 78 -1.91 -1.35 17.49
CA PRO A 78 -1.19 -1.80 18.69
C PRO A 78 -2.13 -2.49 19.68
N ASP A 79 -1.66 -3.56 20.32
CA ASP A 79 -2.45 -4.31 21.32
C ASP A 79 -2.29 -3.80 22.77
N GLY A 80 -1.42 -2.81 22.98
CA GLY A 80 -1.10 -2.25 24.31
C GLY A 80 -0.03 -3.05 25.09
N HIS A 81 0.41 -4.20 24.58
CA HIS A 81 1.40 -5.09 25.17
C HIS A 81 2.69 -5.21 24.32
N GLY A 82 2.87 -4.30 23.36
CA GLY A 82 4.01 -4.30 22.44
C GLY A 82 3.82 -5.18 21.19
N GLY A 83 2.65 -5.79 21.03
CA GLY A 83 2.24 -6.49 19.82
C GLY A 83 1.24 -5.69 18.99
N PHE A 84 0.64 -6.37 18.01
CA PHE A 84 -0.37 -5.79 17.13
C PHE A 84 -1.50 -6.78 16.85
N ILE A 85 -2.69 -6.22 16.63
CA ILE A 85 -3.90 -6.93 16.27
C ILE A 85 -4.28 -6.54 14.84
N ARG A 86 -4.57 -7.55 14.01
CA ARG A 86 -5.16 -7.38 12.68
C ARG A 86 -6.67 -7.42 12.77
N SER A 87 -7.37 -6.50 12.13
CA SER A 87 -8.81 -6.51 12.02
C SER A 87 -9.27 -6.15 10.62
N VAL A 88 -10.39 -6.74 10.17
CA VAL A 88 -11.14 -6.26 9.01
C VAL A 88 -12.20 -5.30 9.49
N GLN A 89 -12.36 -4.16 8.81
CA GLN A 89 -13.47 -3.26 9.04
C GLN A 89 -14.10 -2.77 7.73
N VAL A 90 -15.36 -2.34 7.82
CA VAL A 90 -16.06 -1.69 6.72
C VAL A 90 -15.89 -0.17 6.82
N VAL A 91 -15.33 0.44 5.79
CA VAL A 91 -15.32 1.89 5.63
C VAL A 91 -16.54 2.29 4.81
N ARG A 92 -17.46 3.04 5.45
CA ARG A 92 -18.75 3.41 4.85
C ARG A 92 -18.61 4.59 3.90
N ALA A 93 -19.42 4.56 2.84
CA ALA A 93 -19.60 5.73 1.98
C ALA A 93 -20.16 6.93 2.74
N PHE A 94 -19.79 8.11 2.28
CA PHE A 94 -20.25 9.41 2.76
C PHE A 94 -19.95 9.68 4.24
N ARG A 95 -18.87 9.07 4.76
CA ARG A 95 -18.36 9.36 6.10
C ARG A 95 -16.95 9.92 6.00
N LEU A 96 -16.79 11.13 6.51
CA LEU A 96 -15.49 11.77 6.61
C LEU A 96 -14.75 11.17 7.81
N THR A 97 -13.56 10.61 7.57
CA THR A 97 -12.76 9.93 8.59
C THR A 97 -11.34 10.49 8.58
N TYR A 98 -10.85 10.88 9.75
CA TYR A 98 -9.44 11.21 9.95
C TYR A 98 -8.62 9.94 10.14
N ARG A 99 -7.47 9.86 9.48
CA ARG A 99 -6.49 8.79 9.62
C ARG A 99 -5.13 9.44 9.93
N PRO A 100 -4.53 9.14 11.10
CA PRO A 100 -3.17 9.59 11.35
C PRO A 100 -2.20 8.88 10.40
N ALA A 101 -1.00 9.42 10.24
CA ALA A 101 0.07 8.84 9.42
C ALA A 101 0.41 7.40 9.84
N GLU A 102 0.28 7.08 11.13
CA GLU A 102 0.44 5.75 11.73
C GLU A 102 -0.66 4.75 11.36
N HIS A 103 -1.74 5.19 10.71
CA HIS A 103 -2.84 4.31 10.34
C HIS A 103 -2.37 3.26 9.33
N CYS A 104 -2.04 2.08 9.86
CA CYS A 104 -1.52 0.96 9.10
C CYS A 104 -2.68 0.12 8.57
N HIS A 105 -2.85 0.08 7.25
CA HIS A 105 -3.96 -0.58 6.60
C HIS A 105 -3.61 -1.16 5.23
N ARG A 106 -4.52 -1.96 4.69
CA ARG A 106 -4.59 -2.26 3.26
C ARG A 106 -6.04 -2.38 2.81
N VAL A 107 -6.33 -1.91 1.61
CA VAL A 107 -7.66 -1.96 1.01
C VAL A 107 -7.89 -3.36 0.45
N LEU A 108 -8.96 -4.04 0.86
CA LEU A 108 -9.26 -5.39 0.36
C LEU A 108 -10.11 -5.34 -0.91
N GLY A 109 -11.05 -4.40 -0.98
CA GLY A 109 -11.95 -4.27 -2.13
C GLY A 109 -13.22 -3.53 -1.79
N ARG A 110 -14.06 -3.29 -2.80
CA ARG A 110 -15.36 -2.63 -2.58
C ARG A 110 -16.28 -3.58 -1.81
N LEU A 111 -17.04 -3.06 -0.84
CA LEU A 111 -18.02 -3.86 -0.11
C LEU A 111 -19.05 -4.45 -1.07
N SER A 112 -19.17 -5.78 -1.05
CA SER A 112 -20.11 -6.53 -1.86
C SER A 112 -21.56 -6.17 -1.52
N ALA A 113 -22.41 -6.05 -2.53
CA ALA A 113 -23.85 -5.90 -2.31
C ALA A 113 -24.48 -7.18 -1.71
N LEU A 114 -23.79 -8.32 -1.86
CA LEU A 114 -24.18 -9.61 -1.29
C LEU A 114 -23.64 -9.81 0.13
N ALA A 115 -22.77 -8.91 0.61
CA ALA A 115 -22.32 -8.97 1.99
C ALA A 115 -23.55 -8.88 2.91
N PRO A 116 -23.59 -9.65 4.01
CA PRO A 116 -24.62 -9.51 5.03
C PRO A 116 -24.78 -8.04 5.41
N LYS A 117 -25.98 -7.63 5.88
CA LYS A 117 -26.19 -6.27 6.41
C LYS A 117 -25.34 -6.09 7.68
N LEU A 118 -24.07 -5.78 7.50
CA LEU A 118 -23.13 -5.54 8.58
C LEU A 118 -23.54 -4.26 9.31
N PRO A 119 -23.43 -4.18 10.65
CA PRO A 119 -23.68 -2.95 11.38
C PRO A 119 -22.68 -1.85 10.99
N ALA A 120 -23.00 -0.60 11.34
CA ALA A 120 -22.20 0.56 10.94
C ALA A 120 -20.76 0.53 11.47
N ASN A 121 -20.53 -0.15 12.59
CA ASN A 121 -19.25 -0.30 13.30
C ASN A 121 -18.72 -1.75 13.25
N TRP A 122 -19.09 -2.52 12.22
CA TRP A 122 -18.62 -3.89 12.10
C TRP A 122 -17.10 -3.93 11.96
N THR A 123 -16.48 -4.71 12.82
CA THR A 123 -15.06 -5.07 12.81
C THR A 123 -14.94 -6.53 13.21
N ALA A 124 -14.00 -7.25 12.60
CA ALA A 124 -13.68 -8.63 12.96
C ALA A 124 -12.16 -8.78 13.08
N GLN A 125 -11.69 -9.38 14.18
CA GLN A 125 -10.29 -9.71 14.32
C GLN A 125 -9.92 -10.83 13.34
N ILE A 126 -8.78 -10.69 12.68
CA ILE A 126 -8.28 -11.65 11.71
C ILE A 126 -7.32 -12.61 12.43
N SER A 127 -7.77 -13.84 12.62
CA SER A 127 -6.90 -14.98 12.93
C SER A 127 -6.72 -15.92 11.73
N ALA A 128 -7.50 -15.74 10.68
CA ALA A 128 -7.52 -16.57 9.48
C ALA A 128 -6.80 -15.88 8.30
N PRO A 129 -6.42 -16.63 7.24
CA PRO A 129 -5.96 -16.04 5.98
C PRO A 129 -6.98 -15.06 5.40
N TRP A 130 -6.53 -14.07 4.65
CA TRP A 130 -7.39 -12.98 4.15
C TRP A 130 -8.44 -13.46 3.16
N GLU A 131 -8.17 -14.58 2.48
CA GLU A 131 -9.08 -15.26 1.55
C GLU A 131 -10.42 -15.63 2.22
N ALA A 132 -10.43 -15.76 3.55
CA ALA A 132 -11.66 -15.95 4.32
C ALA A 132 -12.66 -14.79 4.19
N TYR A 133 -12.21 -13.61 3.77
CA TYR A 133 -13.00 -12.38 3.66
C TYR A 133 -13.32 -11.97 2.23
N ASP A 134 -12.92 -12.74 1.22
CA ASP A 134 -13.17 -12.44 -0.20
C ASP A 134 -14.66 -12.21 -0.49
N HIS A 135 -15.51 -12.98 0.17
CA HIS A 135 -16.97 -12.88 0.07
C HIS A 135 -17.55 -11.52 0.53
N LEU A 136 -16.79 -10.74 1.30
CA LEU A 136 -17.19 -9.39 1.71
C LEU A 136 -16.95 -8.36 0.61
N THR A 137 -16.16 -8.68 -0.41
CA THR A 137 -15.74 -7.75 -1.45
C THR A 137 -16.27 -8.13 -2.83
N ASP A 138 -16.28 -7.17 -3.75
CA ASP A 138 -16.54 -7.41 -5.17
C ASP A 138 -15.56 -6.65 -6.06
N ASN A 139 -15.55 -7.00 -7.35
CA ASN A 139 -14.60 -6.47 -8.34
C ASN A 139 -14.97 -5.07 -8.86
N ARG A 140 -15.92 -4.36 -8.24
CA ARG A 140 -16.26 -3.00 -8.66
C ARG A 140 -15.29 -2.01 -8.01
N LYS A 141 -15.25 -0.83 -8.62
CA LYS A 141 -14.33 0.25 -8.22
C LYS A 141 -14.68 0.83 -6.86
N ILE A 142 -13.64 1.19 -6.12
CA ILE A 142 -13.72 1.99 -4.90
C ILE A 142 -13.37 3.42 -5.26
N ILE A 143 -14.22 4.36 -4.91
CA ILE A 143 -14.05 5.77 -5.23
C ILE A 143 -13.94 6.54 -3.92
N THR A 144 -12.86 7.30 -3.74
CA THR A 144 -12.64 8.11 -2.54
C THR A 144 -12.14 9.50 -2.88
N ILE A 145 -12.46 10.45 -2.00
CA ILE A 145 -11.84 11.77 -1.95
C ILE A 145 -10.91 11.78 -0.74
N VAL A 146 -9.67 12.22 -0.92
CA VAL A 146 -8.67 12.26 0.14
C VAL A 146 -8.07 13.65 0.22
N TRP A 147 -8.00 14.21 1.44
CA TRP A 147 -7.25 15.43 1.71
C TRP A 147 -6.01 15.08 2.53
N ARG A 148 -4.83 15.23 1.93
CA ARG A 148 -3.56 14.83 2.53
C ARG A 148 -2.99 15.89 3.48
N GLY A 149 -2.28 15.44 4.51
CA GLY A 149 -1.44 16.13 5.49
C GLY A 149 -0.16 16.73 4.91
N GLY A 150 0.67 17.33 5.78
CA GLY A 150 2.08 17.52 5.45
C GLY A 150 2.81 16.19 5.65
N ILE A 151 4.00 16.05 5.06
CA ILE A 151 4.85 14.90 5.33
C ILE A 151 5.42 15.06 6.74
N GLY A 152 5.25 14.05 7.58
CA GLY A 152 5.72 14.05 8.97
C GLY A 152 6.53 12.82 9.35
N ARG A 153 6.48 11.74 8.55
CA ARG A 153 7.19 10.49 8.86
C ARG A 153 7.58 9.71 7.60
N ARG A 154 8.25 8.58 7.81
CA ARG A 154 8.57 7.62 6.74
C ARG A 154 7.37 6.73 6.43
N TRP A 155 7.36 6.21 5.21
CA TRP A 155 6.38 5.25 4.73
C TRP A 155 6.96 3.84 4.73
N GLY A 156 6.15 2.85 5.11
CA GLY A 156 6.55 1.46 5.09
C GLY A 156 5.40 0.50 5.36
N PHE A 157 5.78 -0.76 5.55
CA PHE A 157 4.90 -1.89 5.69
C PHE A 157 5.10 -2.54 7.05
N LEU A 158 4.01 -2.89 7.71
CA LEU A 158 4.01 -3.63 8.96
C LEU A 158 3.73 -5.11 8.66
N ARG A 159 4.74 -5.94 8.91
CA ARG A 159 4.73 -7.36 8.57
C ARG A 159 4.69 -8.21 9.82
N HIS A 160 4.04 -9.36 9.74
CA HIS A 160 4.13 -10.40 10.75
C HIS A 160 4.84 -11.63 10.16
N ARG A 161 6.03 -11.93 10.67
CA ARG A 161 6.88 -13.06 10.23
C ARG A 161 7.51 -13.73 11.45
N ASP A 162 7.54 -15.06 11.46
CA ASP A 162 8.16 -15.86 12.53
C ASP A 162 7.69 -15.48 13.95
N GLY A 163 6.39 -15.18 14.09
CA GLY A 163 5.77 -14.78 15.36
C GLY A 163 6.15 -13.37 15.84
N ARG A 164 6.78 -12.55 15.00
CA ARG A 164 7.20 -11.19 15.31
C ARG A 164 6.62 -10.19 14.33
N TRP A 165 6.36 -8.99 14.86
CA TRP A 165 5.96 -7.84 14.07
C TRP A 165 7.19 -6.98 13.75
N CYS A 166 7.32 -6.55 12.49
CA CYS A 166 8.36 -5.63 12.09
C CYS A 166 7.85 -4.61 11.07
N TRP A 167 8.19 -3.35 11.30
CA TRP A 167 8.00 -2.30 10.31
C TRP A 167 9.19 -2.29 9.36
N THR A 168 8.95 -2.18 8.06
CA THR A 168 9.98 -2.17 7.03
C THR A 168 9.74 -0.99 6.11
N HIS A 169 10.78 -0.16 5.95
CA HIS A 169 10.71 0.97 5.04
C HIS A 169 10.41 0.47 3.63
N TRP A 170 9.58 1.22 2.90
CA TRP A 170 9.07 0.77 1.61
C TRP A 170 10.19 0.36 0.64
N LYS A 171 11.29 1.12 0.51
CA LYS A 171 12.40 0.76 -0.41
C LYS A 171 12.92 -0.67 -0.16
N HIS A 172 13.10 -1.04 1.12
CA HIS A 172 13.56 -2.38 1.50
C HIS A 172 12.48 -3.45 1.27
N TYR A 173 11.23 -3.14 1.66
CA TYR A 173 10.09 -4.03 1.46
C TYR A 173 9.97 -4.45 -0.02
N VAL A 174 10.14 -3.45 -0.87
CA VAL A 174 9.91 -3.49 -2.31
C VAL A 174 11.09 -4.09 -3.09
N PHE A 175 12.30 -3.55 -2.93
CA PHE A 175 13.42 -3.84 -3.83
C PHE A 175 14.37 -4.91 -3.31
N GLU A 176 14.41 -5.12 -2.00
CA GLU A 176 15.45 -5.92 -1.35
C GLU A 176 14.90 -7.26 -0.82
N GLY A 177 13.79 -7.72 -1.39
CA GLY A 177 13.11 -8.93 -0.91
C GLY A 177 12.50 -8.76 0.48
N GLY A 178 12.36 -7.53 0.97
CA GLY A 178 11.80 -7.23 2.28
C GLY A 178 10.35 -7.69 2.46
N LYS A 179 9.63 -8.06 1.41
CA LYS A 179 8.33 -8.75 1.53
C LYS A 179 8.44 -10.14 2.17
N ASP A 180 9.48 -10.88 1.80
CA ASP A 180 9.68 -12.28 2.19
C ASP A 180 10.81 -12.45 3.23
N ALA A 181 11.65 -11.42 3.41
CA ALA A 181 12.74 -11.44 4.37
C ALA A 181 12.21 -11.66 5.80
N PRO A 182 12.96 -12.34 6.69
CA PRO A 182 12.62 -12.41 8.10
C PRO A 182 12.56 -11.00 8.71
N CYS A 183 11.91 -10.88 9.87
CA CYS A 183 12.01 -9.65 10.64
C CYS A 183 13.45 -9.48 11.15
N ILE A 184 14.12 -8.43 10.67
CA ILE A 184 15.44 -8.03 11.16
C ILE A 184 15.27 -7.53 12.60
N ASP A 185 16.19 -7.90 13.49
CA ASP A 185 16.16 -7.42 14.88
C ASP A 185 16.27 -5.88 14.92
N PRO A 186 15.51 -5.15 15.75
CA PRO A 186 15.67 -3.70 15.90
C PRO A 186 17.12 -3.25 16.16
N GLN A 187 17.91 -4.06 16.88
CA GLN A 187 19.33 -3.83 17.12
C GLN A 187 20.12 -3.93 15.81
N GLU A 188 19.82 -4.93 14.99
CA GLU A 188 20.43 -5.16 13.68
C GLU A 188 20.00 -4.09 12.65
N LEU A 189 18.77 -3.55 12.74
CA LEU A 189 18.33 -2.36 11.98
C LEU A 189 19.05 -1.09 12.42
N ALA A 190 19.25 -0.87 13.73
CA ALA A 190 20.02 0.26 14.24
C ALA A 190 21.50 0.17 13.85
N ASP A 191 22.01 -1.06 13.73
CA ASP A 191 23.36 -1.34 13.30
C ASP A 191 23.53 -1.30 11.77
N ALA A 192 22.49 -1.62 11.01
CA ALA A 192 22.46 -1.50 9.56
C ALA A 192 22.73 -0.05 9.15
N SER A 193 23.87 0.16 8.48
CA SER A 193 24.35 1.45 8.00
C SER A 193 23.27 2.25 7.26
N ALA A 194 22.34 1.58 6.60
CA ALA A 194 21.21 2.15 5.86
C ALA A 194 20.35 3.15 6.67
N ILE A 195 20.11 2.93 7.97
CA ILE A 195 19.30 3.88 8.78
C ILE A 195 20.11 5.14 9.12
N ARG A 196 21.40 4.97 9.45
CA ARG A 196 22.31 6.08 9.78
C ARG A 196 22.67 6.91 8.55
N GLU A 197 22.92 6.25 7.43
CA GLU A 197 23.23 6.85 6.13
C GLU A 197 22.01 7.64 5.61
N TYR A 198 20.80 7.08 5.70
CA TYR A 198 19.58 7.79 5.30
C TYR A 198 19.16 8.93 6.26
N ALA A 199 19.45 8.81 7.57
CA ALA A 199 19.22 9.92 8.51
C ALA A 199 20.19 11.08 8.24
N ALA A 200 21.43 10.78 7.87
CA ALA A 200 22.39 11.78 7.41
C ALA A 200 21.97 12.41 6.08
N ASP A 201 21.46 11.60 5.14
CA ASP A 201 20.92 12.09 3.87
C ASP A 201 19.73 13.04 4.09
N LEU A 202 18.75 12.65 4.91
CA LEU A 202 17.59 13.50 5.24
C LEU A 202 17.99 14.79 5.96
N ALA A 203 18.94 14.72 6.89
CA ALA A 203 19.44 15.91 7.60
C ALA A 203 20.19 16.88 6.66
N GLY A 204 20.78 16.36 5.58
CA GLY A 204 21.45 17.14 4.53
C GLY A 204 20.52 17.62 3.41
N MET A 205 19.29 17.10 3.32
CA MET A 205 18.35 17.44 2.26
C MET A 205 17.63 18.77 2.52
N THR A 206 17.55 19.61 1.50
CA THR A 206 16.64 20.77 1.49
C THR A 206 15.20 20.30 1.36
N LEU A 207 14.24 21.15 1.74
CA LEU A 207 12.80 20.88 1.54
C LEU A 207 12.48 20.50 0.09
N GLU A 208 13.10 21.19 -0.87
CA GLU A 208 12.93 20.95 -2.30
C GLU A 208 13.54 19.62 -2.78
N GLN A 209 14.56 19.11 -2.09
CA GLN A 209 15.10 17.77 -2.31
C GLN A 209 14.20 16.69 -1.71
N MET A 210 13.64 16.93 -0.51
CA MET A 210 12.64 16.04 0.08
C MET A 210 11.40 15.95 -0.79
N GLU A 211 10.92 17.07 -1.34
CA GLU A 211 9.79 17.11 -2.29
C GLU A 211 10.08 16.35 -3.59
N ARG A 212 11.33 16.41 -4.10
CA ARG A 212 11.76 15.62 -5.28
C ARG A 212 11.94 14.13 -4.99
N GLU A 213 12.57 13.76 -3.87
CA GLU A 213 12.60 12.36 -3.40
C GLU A 213 11.18 11.84 -3.21
N PHE A 214 10.27 12.68 -2.74
CA PHE A 214 8.87 12.33 -2.54
C PHE A 214 8.10 12.13 -3.84
N GLU A 215 8.30 12.98 -4.84
CA GLU A 215 7.77 12.75 -6.18
C GLU A 215 8.33 11.45 -6.75
N THR A 216 9.62 11.21 -6.54
CA THR A 216 10.29 9.98 -6.94
C THR A 216 9.71 8.78 -6.19
N VAL A 217 9.44 8.87 -4.89
CA VAL A 217 8.76 7.84 -4.09
C VAL A 217 7.35 7.63 -4.61
N THR A 218 6.59 8.70 -4.89
CA THR A 218 5.23 8.62 -5.42
C THR A 218 5.22 7.97 -6.80
N GLU A 219 6.14 8.33 -7.69
CA GLU A 219 6.32 7.71 -9.00
C GLU A 219 6.84 6.27 -8.92
N ILE A 220 7.65 5.97 -7.90
CA ILE A 220 8.16 4.62 -7.69
C ILE A 220 7.08 3.73 -7.11
N ILE A 221 6.30 4.16 -6.11
CA ILE A 221 5.05 3.49 -5.69
C ILE A 221 4.23 3.10 -6.92
N ASP A 222 4.11 4.03 -7.87
CA ASP A 222 3.37 3.84 -9.11
C ASP A 222 4.04 2.85 -10.10
N ARG A 223 5.37 2.77 -10.15
CA ARG A 223 6.11 1.79 -10.97
C ARG A 223 6.21 0.42 -10.32
N ASP A 224 6.12 0.38 -9.00
CA ASP A 224 6.51 -0.72 -8.18
C ASP A 224 5.40 -1.76 -8.02
N THR A 225 4.15 -1.33 -7.85
CA THR A 225 3.00 -2.26 -7.92
C THR A 225 2.98 -3.01 -9.27
N ALA A 226 3.31 -2.34 -10.38
CA ALA A 226 3.44 -2.94 -11.71
C ALA A 226 4.62 -3.92 -11.82
N TRP A 227 5.81 -3.48 -11.39
CA TRP A 227 7.03 -4.28 -11.52
C TRP A 227 7.04 -5.51 -10.61
N GLN A 228 6.57 -5.38 -9.36
CA GLN A 228 6.58 -6.44 -8.35
C GLN A 228 5.71 -7.63 -8.71
N GLU A 229 4.52 -7.35 -9.20
CA GLU A 229 3.61 -8.41 -9.53
C GLU A 229 4.05 -9.10 -10.84
N ALA A 230 4.64 -8.37 -11.80
CA ALA A 230 5.26 -8.95 -13.00
C ALA A 230 6.47 -9.84 -12.66
N HIS A 231 7.29 -9.44 -11.69
CA HIS A 231 8.40 -10.25 -11.18
C HIS A 231 7.90 -11.52 -10.46
N SER A 232 6.90 -11.38 -9.59
CA SER A 232 6.23 -12.51 -8.90
C SER A 232 5.56 -13.47 -9.88
N ALA A 233 4.99 -12.96 -10.97
CA ALA A 233 4.46 -13.73 -12.08
C ALA A 233 5.54 -14.59 -12.75
N GLY A 234 6.71 -14.00 -13.02
CA GLY A 234 7.86 -14.69 -13.60
C GLY A 234 8.38 -15.82 -12.71
N ILE A 235 8.44 -15.61 -11.40
CA ILE A 235 8.84 -16.64 -10.42
C ILE A 235 7.82 -17.79 -10.40
N ARG A 236 6.51 -17.49 -10.39
CA ARG A 236 5.45 -18.51 -10.42
C ARG A 236 5.47 -19.34 -11.72
N ALA A 237 5.71 -18.72 -12.86
CA ALA A 237 5.86 -19.42 -14.14
C ALA A 237 7.03 -20.41 -14.11
N LYS A 238 8.21 -19.97 -13.66
CA LYS A 238 9.40 -20.84 -13.54
C LYS A 238 9.18 -22.02 -12.58
N LYS A 239 8.43 -21.83 -11.50
CA LYS A 239 8.08 -22.93 -10.57
C LYS A 239 7.15 -23.96 -11.18
N ARG A 240 6.30 -23.59 -12.16
CA ARG A 240 5.42 -24.53 -12.88
C ARG A 240 6.15 -25.31 -13.97
N GLU A 241 7.22 -24.74 -14.53
CA GLU A 241 8.08 -25.38 -15.53
C GLU A 241 9.14 -26.29 -14.90
N ALA A 242 9.39 -26.16 -13.59
CA ALA A 242 10.26 -27.08 -12.87
C ALA A 242 9.60 -28.48 -12.84
N PRO A 243 10.29 -29.53 -13.34
CA PRO A 243 9.75 -30.87 -13.32
C PRO A 243 9.47 -31.29 -11.87
N ALA A 244 8.28 -31.83 -11.63
CA ALA A 244 7.93 -32.40 -10.33
C ALA A 244 8.98 -33.47 -9.98
N ARG A 245 9.76 -33.20 -8.93
CA ARG A 245 10.64 -34.19 -8.32
C ARG A 245 9.86 -35.03 -7.32
#